data_AF-A0A963Q341-F1
#
_entry.id   AF-A0A963Q341-F1
#
_cell.length_a   1.000
_cell.length_b   1.000
_cell.length_c   1.000
_cell.angle_alpha   90.00
_cell.angle_beta   90.00
_cell.angle_gamma   90.00
#
_symmetry.space_group_name_H-M   'P 1'
#
loop_
_entity.id
_entity.type
_entity.pdbx_description
1 polymer ?
#
loop_
_entity_poly.entity_id
_entity_poly.type
_entity_poly.pdbx_seq_one_letter_code
_entity_poly.pdbx_strand_id
1 'polypeptide(L)'
;MPTPSSAQFALAVRYVHDMPAARHFYVNVLGLKPEREHAAFIQFDHFALASDAPLGDDRAAELCWLVADIDDAWQTLKDQA
;
A
#
# COMPACT_ATOMS: atom_id res chain seq x y z
N MET A 1 22.92 -0.52 -20.99
CA MET A 1 22.53 -1.72 -20.20
C MET A 1 21.03 -1.62 -20.01
N PRO A 2 20.24 -2.69 -20.20
CA PRO A 2 18.83 -2.60 -19.87
C PRO A 2 18.74 -2.39 -18.36
N THR A 3 18.23 -1.23 -17.95
CA THR A 3 17.95 -0.94 -16.55
C THR A 3 16.89 -1.95 -16.11
N PRO A 4 17.05 -2.67 -14.99
CA PRO A 4 15.96 -3.51 -14.54
C PRO A 4 14.72 -2.62 -14.41
N SER A 5 13.62 -3.04 -15.03
CA SER A 5 12.27 -2.57 -14.72
C SER A 5 11.98 -2.96 -13.27
N SER A 6 12.67 -2.32 -12.31
CA SER A 6 12.81 -2.84 -10.96
C SER A 6 11.59 -2.45 -10.14
N ALA A 7 10.46 -3.09 -10.43
CA ALA A 7 9.31 -3.07 -9.56
C ALA A 7 9.75 -3.61 -8.20
N GLN A 8 9.82 -2.74 -7.20
CA GLN A 8 10.14 -3.10 -5.83
C GLN A 8 8.84 -3.14 -5.04
N PHE A 9 8.62 -4.22 -4.29
CA PHE A 9 7.49 -4.25 -3.36
C PHE A 9 7.61 -3.11 -2.35
N ALA A 10 6.56 -2.31 -2.25
CA ALA A 10 6.52 -1.13 -1.38
C ALA A 10 5.89 -1.51 -0.03
N LEU A 11 4.61 -1.86 -0.07
CA LEU A 11 3.81 -2.15 1.10
C LEU A 11 2.48 -2.79 0.68
N ALA A 12 1.80 -3.38 1.65
CA ALA A 12 0.41 -3.79 1.48
C ALA A 12 -0.52 -2.77 2.17
N VAL A 13 -1.58 -2.34 1.48
CA VAL A 13 -2.65 -1.51 2.05
C VAL A 13 -3.80 -2.43 2.48
N ARG A 14 -4.33 -2.24 3.68
CA ARG A 14 -5.52 -2.91 4.18
C ARG A 14 -6.64 -1.89 4.36
N TYR A 15 -7.82 -2.22 3.84
CA TYR A 15 -8.97 -1.35 3.97
C TYR A 15 -9.72 -1.61 5.28
N VAL A 16 -10.03 -0.54 6.00
CA VAL A 16 -10.75 -0.57 7.28
C VAL A 16 -11.94 0.38 7.21
N HIS A 17 -13.08 -0.06 7.76
CA HIS A 17 -14.29 0.76 7.78
C HIS A 17 -14.25 1.88 8.84
N ASP A 18 -13.49 1.67 9.92
CA ASP A 18 -13.39 2.60 11.05
C ASP A 18 -11.91 2.87 11.36
N MET A 19 -11.39 3.96 10.78
CA MET A 19 -10.00 4.38 10.97
C MET A 19 -9.67 4.72 12.44
N PRO A 20 -10.51 5.45 13.19
CA PRO A 20 -10.30 5.65 14.63
C PRO A 20 -10.14 4.35 15.43
N ALA A 21 -11.04 3.38 15.23
CA ALA A 21 -10.99 2.10 15.94
C ALA A 21 -9.74 1.30 15.55
N ALA A 22 -9.41 1.24 14.25
CA ALA A 22 -8.21 0.58 13.76
C ALA A 22 -6.95 1.23 14.34
N ARG A 23 -6.84 2.57 14.30
CA ARG A 23 -5.73 3.31 14.89
C ARG A 23 -5.56 2.97 16.37
N HIS A 24 -6.65 2.96 17.14
CA HIS A 24 -6.58 2.61 18.56
C HIS A 24 -6.00 1.21 18.76
N PHE A 25 -6.45 0.23 17.98
CA PHE A 25 -5.94 -1.13 18.07
C PHE A 25 -4.45 -1.21 17.70
N TYR A 26 -4.05 -0.77 16.50
CA TYR A 26 -2.68 -0.95 16.03
C TYR A 26 -1.67 -0.09 16.80
N VAL A 27 -2.02 1.15 17.16
CA VAL A 27 -1.09 2.06 17.83
C VAL A 27 -1.11 1.87 19.35
N ASN A 28 -2.29 1.84 19.97
CA ASN A 28 -2.38 1.86 21.43
C ASN A 28 -2.38 0.46 22.05
N VAL A 29 -3.01 -0.53 21.41
CA VAL A 29 -3.07 -1.90 21.92
C VAL A 29 -1.83 -2.69 21.51
N LEU A 30 -1.47 -2.66 20.22
CA LEU A 30 -0.31 -3.39 19.72
C LEU A 30 1.02 -2.62 19.86
N GLY A 31 0.97 -1.31 20.15
CA GLY A 31 2.16 -0.50 20.33
C GLY A 31 2.94 -0.21 19.04
N LEU A 32 2.32 -0.37 17.87
CA LEU A 32 2.97 -0.06 16.60
C LEU A 32 3.16 1.46 16.46
N LYS A 33 4.28 1.83 15.83
CA LYS A 33 4.62 3.23 15.58
C LYS A 33 4.29 3.59 14.14
N PRO A 34 3.35 4.51 13.89
CA PRO A 34 3.12 5.03 12.56
C PRO A 34 4.35 5.77 12.04
N GLU A 35 4.66 5.56 10.76
CA GLU A 35 5.65 6.33 10.02
C GLU A 35 5.03 7.53 9.30
N ARG A 36 3.74 7.42 8.94
CA ARG A 36 2.95 8.48 8.32
C ARG A 36 1.50 8.39 8.78
N GLU A 37 0.91 9.54 9.12
CA GLU A 37 -0.51 9.64 9.52
C GLU A 37 -1.25 10.66 8.66
N HIS A 38 -2.48 10.31 8.27
CA HIS A 38 -3.48 11.15 7.62
C HIS A 38 -4.89 10.65 8.02
N ALA A 39 -5.92 11.49 7.88
CA ALA A 39 -7.27 11.19 8.40
C ALA A 39 -7.86 9.85 7.90
N ALA A 40 -7.56 9.47 6.67
CA ALA A 40 -8.03 8.23 6.04
C ALA A 40 -6.90 7.23 5.74
N PHE A 41 -5.66 7.49 6.21
CA PHE A 41 -4.51 6.65 5.87
C PHE A 41 -3.46 6.66 6.98
N ILE A 42 -3.00 5.47 7.38
CA ILE A 42 -1.91 5.31 8.36
C ILE A 42 -0.91 4.30 7.79
N GLN A 43 0.37 4.67 7.75
CA GLN A 43 1.45 3.79 7.31
C GLN A 43 2.31 3.34 8.48
N PHE A 44 2.66 2.07 8.47
CA PHE A 44 3.70 1.44 9.27
C PHE A 44 4.81 0.93 8.33
N ASP A 45 5.87 0.37 8.90
CA ASP A 45 7.07 -0.09 8.17
C ASP A 45 6.77 -0.90 6.89
N HIS A 46 5.93 -1.94 6.97
CA HIS A 46 5.68 -2.84 5.83
C HIS A 46 4.23 -2.86 5.32
N PHE A 47 3.34 -2.08 5.94
CA PHE A 47 1.93 -2.06 5.56
C PHE A 47 1.26 -0.74 5.94
N ALA A 48 0.10 -0.48 5.32
CA ALA A 48 -0.72 0.67 5.62
C ALA A 48 -2.19 0.28 5.82
N LEU A 49 -2.92 1.15 6.51
CA LEU A 49 -4.36 1.11 6.68
C LEU A 49 -4.96 2.26 5.88
N ALA A 50 -6.05 2.00 5.18
CA ALA A 50 -6.80 3.00 4.42
C ALA A 50 -8.31 2.87 4.70
N SER A 51 -9.04 3.98 4.71
CA SER A 51 -10.51 3.98 4.85
C SER A 51 -11.22 4.69 3.71
N ASP A 52 -10.49 5.13 2.69
CA ASP A 52 -11.06 5.56 1.42
C ASP A 52 -11.50 4.36 0.57
N ALA A 53 -12.16 4.63 -0.56
CA ALA A 53 -12.62 3.57 -1.44
C ALA A 53 -11.41 2.84 -2.06
N PRO A 54 -11.40 1.49 -2.08
CA PRO A 54 -10.36 0.75 -2.79
C PRO A 54 -10.37 1.09 -4.27
N LEU A 55 -9.21 0.97 -4.90
CA LEU A 55 -9.03 1.16 -6.34
C LEU A 55 -9.62 0.00 -7.16
N GLY A 56 -10.00 -1.11 -6.51
CA GLY A 56 -10.59 -2.30 -7.15
C GLY A 56 -11.83 -2.84 -6.43
N ASP A 57 -12.51 -3.78 -7.09
CA ASP A 57 -13.90 -4.14 -6.75
C ASP A 57 -14.11 -4.86 -5.40
N ASP A 58 -13.12 -5.58 -4.85
CA ASP A 58 -13.37 -6.34 -3.60
C ASP A 58 -12.13 -6.90 -2.87
N ARG A 59 -10.95 -6.30 -3.03
CA ARG A 59 -9.76 -6.85 -2.35
C ARG A 59 -9.60 -6.19 -0.99
N ALA A 60 -9.72 -7.00 0.08
CA ALA A 60 -9.37 -6.63 1.45
C ALA A 60 -7.94 -6.06 1.60
N ALA A 61 -7.10 -6.28 0.59
CA ALA A 61 -5.73 -5.83 0.51
C ALA A 61 -5.34 -5.38 -0.90
N GLU A 62 -4.73 -4.21 -0.99
CA GLU A 62 -3.96 -3.79 -2.16
C GLU A 62 -2.47 -4.02 -1.92
N LEU A 63 -1.76 -4.40 -2.97
CA LEU A 63 -0.31 -4.52 -2.95
C LEU A 63 0.24 -3.38 -3.81
N CYS A 64 1.20 -2.64 -3.26
CA CYS A 64 1.82 -1.52 -3.94
C CYS A 64 3.25 -1.88 -4.32
N TRP A 65 3.64 -1.52 -5.54
CA TRP A 65 5.01 -1.63 -6.03
C TRP A 65 5.52 -0.24 -6.42
N LEU A 66 6.76 0.06 -6.05
CA LEU A 66 7.50 1.21 -6.53
C LEU A 66 8.14 0.84 -7.86
N VAL A 67 7.94 1.70 -8.85
CA VAL A 67 8.58 1.60 -10.17
C VAL A 67 9.27 2.92 -10.47
N ALA A 68 10.41 2.85 -11.15
CA ALA A 68 11.16 4.06 -11.53
C ALA A 68 10.40 4.86 -12.60
N ASP A 69 9.72 4.16 -13.50
CA ASP A 69 8.90 4.71 -14.57
C ASP A 69 7.67 3.79 -14.74
N ILE A 70 6.48 4.37 -14.63
CA ILE A 70 5.22 3.61 -14.67
C ILE A 70 4.87 3.14 -16.09
N ASP A 71 5.23 3.92 -17.10
CA ASP A 71 4.96 3.60 -18.49
C ASP A 71 5.87 2.46 -18.95
N ASP A 72 7.16 2.52 -18.60
CA ASP A 72 8.12 1.44 -18.88
C ASP A 72 7.75 0.14 -18.14
N ALA A 73 7.38 0.24 -16.86
CA ALA A 73 6.94 -0.91 -16.07
C ALA A 73 5.68 -1.54 -16.66
N TRP A 74 4.73 -0.72 -17.12
CA TRP A 74 3.51 -1.21 -17.77
C TRP A 74 3.81 -1.95 -19.07
N GLN A 75 4.64 -1.39 -19.95
CA GLN A 75 5.02 -2.06 -21.21
C GLN A 75 5.71 -3.40 -20.93
N THR A 76 6.65 -3.41 -19.98
CA THR A 76 7.37 -4.63 -19.60
C THR A 76 6.44 -5.73 -19.07
N LEU A 77 5.49 -5.37 -18.19
CA LEU A 77 4.54 -6.35 -17.63
C LEU A 77 3.52 -6.82 -18.67
N LYS A 78 3.09 -5.93 -19.57
CA LYS A 78 2.16 -6.27 -20.65
C LYS A 78 2.75 -7.30 -21.61
N ASP A 79 4.04 -7.21 -21.92
CA ASP A 79 4.72 -8.16 -22.80
C ASP A 79 4.99 -9.53 -22.15
N GLN A 80 4.83 -9.63 -20.83
CA GLN A 80 4.99 -10.85 -20.04
C GLN A 80 3.66 -11.58 -19.74
N ALA A 81 2.52 -10.97 -20.08
CA ALA A 81 1.17 -11.49 -19.86
C ALA A 81 0.63 -12.25 -21.07
#